data_AF-A0A7V7WHR6-F1
#
_entry.id   AF-A0A7V7WHR6-F1
#
_cell.length_a   1.000
_cell.length_b   1.000
_cell.length_c   1.000
_cell.angle_alpha   90.00
_cell.angle_beta   90.00
_cell.angle_gamma   90.00
#
_symmetry.space_group_name_H-M   'P 1'
#
loop_
_entity.id
_entity.type
_entity.pdbx_description
1 polymer ?
#
loop_
_entity_poly.entity_id
_entity_poly.type
_entity_poly.pdbx_seq_one_letter_code
_entity_poly.pdbx_strand_id
1 'polypeptide(L)' 'SFGYPACPNLEDQKTLFELLKPEEIGVQLTEGFMMEPEASVSALVFHHPQAVYFGVGDSA' A
#
# COMPACT_ATOMS: atom_id res chain seq x y z
N SER A 1 4.42 0.64 1.80
CA SER A 1 3.10 0.41 1.19
C SER A 1 2.48 -0.83 1.80
N PHE A 2 1.24 -1.16 1.48
CA PHE A 2 0.62 -2.43 1.82
C PHE A 2 1.35 -3.60 1.13
N GLY A 3 1.43 -4.76 1.79
CA GLY A 3 2.26 -5.90 1.40
C GLY A 3 3.72 -5.86 1.89
N TYR A 4 4.17 -4.77 2.53
CA TYR A 4 5.50 -4.67 3.15
C TYR A 4 5.48 -5.06 4.63
N PRO A 5 6.62 -5.36 5.27
CA PRO A 5 6.67 -5.80 6.67
C PRO A 5 5.94 -4.90 7.67
N ALA A 6 5.92 -3.58 7.44
CA ALA A 6 5.21 -2.61 8.29
C ALA A 6 3.68 -2.65 8.12
N CYS A 7 3.21 -3.09 6.96
CA CYS A 7 1.80 -3.13 6.57
C CYS A 7 1.55 -4.40 5.73
N PRO A 8 1.57 -5.61 6.34
CA PRO A 8 1.67 -6.86 5.61
C PRO A 8 0.40 -7.24 4.84
N ASN A 9 -0.76 -6.72 5.24
CA ASN A 9 -2.04 -7.05 4.62
C ASN A 9 -2.18 -6.30 3.29
N LEU A 10 -2.26 -7.03 2.18
CA LEU A 10 -2.38 -6.44 0.85
C LEU A 10 -3.79 -5.90 0.57
N GLU A 11 -4.83 -6.50 1.17
CA GLU A 11 -6.23 -6.07 1.05
C GLU A 11 -6.46 -4.62 1.47
N ASP A 12 -5.65 -4.10 2.39
CA ASP A 12 -5.72 -2.72 2.86
C ASP A 12 -5.48 -1.68 1.72
N GLN A 13 -4.92 -2.11 0.57
CA GLN A 13 -4.89 -1.29 -0.65
C GLN A 13 -6.27 -0.81 -1.09
N LYS A 14 -7.33 -1.56 -0.80
CA LYS A 14 -8.71 -1.17 -1.14
C LYS A 14 -9.08 0.18 -0.52
N THR A 15 -8.72 0.39 0.74
CA THR A 15 -8.96 1.67 1.43
C THR A 15 -8.23 2.82 0.73
N LEU A 16 -6.99 2.58 0.30
CA LEU A 16 -6.21 3.58 -0.43
C LEU A 16 -6.84 3.91 -1.79
N PHE A 17 -7.31 2.90 -2.51
CA PHE A 17 -7.97 3.04 -3.81
C PHE A 17 -9.30 3.80 -3.69
N GLU A 18 -10.12 3.48 -2.69
CA GLU A 18 -11.37 4.21 -2.43
C GLU A 18 -11.15 5.71 -2.16
N LEU A 19 -10.04 6.05 -1.51
CA LEU A 19 -9.69 7.44 -1.18
C LEU A 19 -9.09 8.20 -2.37
N LEU A 20 -8.17 7.59 -3.10
CA LEU A 20 -7.38 8.27 -4.14
C LEU A 20 -7.96 8.16 -5.55
N LYS A 21 -8.81 7.16 -5.80
CA LYS A 21 -9.42 6.86 -7.11
C LYS A 21 -8.42 6.80 -8.27
N PRO A 22 -7.34 6.00 -8.15
CA PRO A 22 -6.30 5.92 -9.18
C PRO A 22 -6.79 5.30 -10.50
N GLU A 23 -8.03 4.78 -10.56
CA GLU A 23 -8.70 4.38 -11.79
C GLU A 23 -8.84 5.55 -12.76
N GLU A 24 -8.90 6.79 -12.27
CA GLU A 24 -8.93 8.01 -13.09
C GLU A 24 -7.64 8.19 -13.91
N ILE A 25 -6.53 7.59 -13.46
CA ILE A 25 -5.25 7.55 -14.18
C ILE A 25 -4.94 6.17 -14.78
N GLY A 26 -5.92 5.28 -14.82
CA GLY A 26 -5.82 3.97 -15.46
C GLY A 26 -5.17 2.87 -14.63
N VAL A 27 -5.04 3.04 -13.31
CA VAL A 27 -4.54 1.98 -12.41
C VAL A 27 -5.71 1.31 -11.70
N GLN A 28 -5.75 -0.02 -11.71
CA GLN A 28 -6.82 -0.84 -11.13
C GLN A 28 -6.27 -1.83 -10.09
N LEU A 29 -7.14 -2.35 -9.22
CA LEU A 29 -6.83 -3.49 -8.36
C LEU A 29 -7.39 -4.78 -8.97
N THR A 30 -6.56 -5.83 -8.99
CA THR A 30 -6.99 -7.19 -9.32
C THR A 30 -7.77 -7.81 -8.15
N GLU A 31 -8.42 -8.96 -8.37
CA GLU A 31 -9.07 -9.75 -7.30
C GLU A 31 -8.10 -10.11 -6.16
N GLY A 32 -6.80 -10.22 -6.46
CA GLY A 32 -5.75 -10.47 -5.48
C GLY A 32 -5.16 -9.20 -4.84
N PHE A 33 -5.80 -8.05 -5.00
CA PHE A 33 -5.35 -6.74 -4.49
C PHE A 33 -3.97 -6.28 -4.99
N MET A 34 -3.52 -6.80 -6.13
CA MET A 34 -2.34 -6.29 -6.84
C MET A 34 -2.74 -5.15 -7.77
N MET A 35 -1.82 -4.22 -8.03
CA MET A 35 -2.07 -3.11 -8.96
C MET A 35 -1.84 -3.55 -10.40
N GLU A 36 -2.71 -3.10 -11.30
CA GLU A 36 -2.58 -3.26 -12.75
C GLU A 36 -2.63 -1.87 -13.41
N PRO A 37 -1.62 -1.47 -14.22
CA PRO A 37 -0.45 -2.24 -14.66
C PRO A 37 0.50 -2.65 -13.53
N GLU A 38 1.20 -3.78 -13.68
CA GLU A 38 2.14 -4.30 -12.67
C GLU A 38 3.24 -3.28 -12.30
N ALA A 39 3.65 -2.44 -13.26
CA ALA A 39 4.61 -1.36 -13.06
C ALA A 39 3.99 -0.13 -12.35
N SER A 40 3.16 -0.36 -11.32
CA SER A 40 2.52 0.67 -10.50
C SER A 40 3.04 0.60 -9.06
N VAL A 41 3.14 1.75 -8.40
CA VAL A 41 3.55 1.84 -7.00
C VAL A 41 2.59 2.73 -6.24
N SER A 42 2.11 2.24 -5.10
CA SER A 42 1.36 3.00 -4.10
C SER A 42 2.25 3.24 -2.88
N ALA A 43 2.02 4.33 -2.15
CA ALA A 43 2.81 4.67 -0.97
C ALA A 43 1.99 5.42 0.09
N LEU A 44 2.34 5.17 1.36
CA LEU A 44 1.93 5.99 2.49
C LEU A 44 3.12 6.89 2.86
N VAL A 45 2.89 8.19 2.95
CA VAL A 45 3.94 9.18 3.23
C VAL A 45 3.72 9.75 4.64
N PHE A 46 4.70 9.55 5.52
CA PHE A 46 4.67 10.04 6.90
C PHE A 46 5.72 11.14 7.08
N HIS A 47 5.31 12.29 7.60
CA HIS A 47 6.20 13.44 7.84
C HIS A 47 6.89 13.41 9.22
N HIS A 48 6.43 12.55 10.13
CA HIS A 48 6.91 12.57 11.51
C HIS A 48 8.41 12.24 11.58
N PRO A 49 9.25 13.03 12.30
CA PRO A 49 10.71 12.84 12.29
C PRO A 49 11.17 11.53 12.94
N GLN A 50 10.31 10.90 13.73
CA GLN A 50 10.57 9.57 14.31
C GLN A 50 9.95 8.42 13.50
N ALA A 51 9.34 8.69 12.34
CA ALA A 51 8.80 7.64 11.50
C ALA A 51 9.95 6.81 10.91
N VAL A 52 9.88 5.49 11.12
CA VAL A 52 10.84 4.52 10.61
C VAL A 52 10.08 3.33 10.04
N TYR A 53 10.69 2.62 9.09
CA TYR A 53 10.19 1.32 8.67
C TYR A 53 10.46 0.28 9.76
N PHE A 54 9.48 -0.58 10.02
CA PHE A 54 9.58 -1.70 10.97
C PHE A 54 8.79 -2.89 10.45
N GLY A 55 9.07 -4.11 10.92
CA GLY A 55 8.24 -5.29 10.67
C GLY A 55 7.26 -5.53 11.81
N VAL A 56 5.98 -5.81 11.50
CA VAL A 56 4.97 -6.16 12.53
C VAL A 56 5.35 -7.46 13.26
N GLY A 57 6.12 -8.33 12.61
CA GLY A 57 6.68 -9.56 13.19
C GLY A 57 8.07 -9.42 13.82
N ASP A 58 8.73 -8.26 13.74
CA ASP A 58 10.05 -8.01 14.34
C ASP A 58 9.94 -7.68 15.84
N SER A 59 9.05 -8.38 16.54
CA SER A 59 9.02 -8.40 17.99
C SER A 59 9.85 -9.59 18.46
N ALA A 60 10.85 -9.31 19.30
CA ALA A 60 11.62 -10.31 20.03
C ALA A 60 10.73 -11.23 20.89
#